data_AF-A0A816F233-F1
#
_entry.id   AF-A0A816F233-F1
#
_cell.length_a   1.000
_cell.length_b   1.000
_cell.length_c   1.000
_cell.angle_alpha   90.00
_cell.angle_beta   90.00
_cell.angle_gamma   90.00
#
_symmetry.space_group_name_H-M   'P 1'
#
loop_
_entity.id
_entity.type
_entity.pdbx_description
1 polymer ?
#
loop_
_entity_poly.entity_id
_entity_poly.type
_entity_poly.pdbx_seq_one_letter_code
_entity_poly.pdbx_strand_id
1 'polypeptide(L)'
;MNLLKIIHCTINPQKYSFIPVRICLGYMRQIRLQTTDIPPKENSSDDVSTKVKPTKQSNLMEFFDTTENLYESKIIHGRWWYIDELRLKSNEDLHKLWYVLLKERNRLLTMEEEYRHQHELFPSPERIDKVEESMRNILSVVRERDMAYNLLETGKTGEQTPQIRETSFGLLRYYKPKERIVPFYKNRYYQLLWGKRKAEAWTSIFKRRYNEFQEHQEHQETNRIRKIVANVIQKYPHLRNEEGRVMEDYKQRYDFEHYSIPKRLARRPKLRAHQTVWN
;
A
#
# COMPACT_ATOMS: atom_id res chain seq x y z
N MET A 1 0.57 -37.37 -5.82
CA MET A 1 0.85 -37.40 -4.38
C MET A 1 1.94 -36.38 -4.06
N ASN A 2 1.52 -35.31 -3.38
CA ASN A 2 2.23 -34.49 -2.39
C ASN A 2 3.76 -34.39 -2.47
N LEU A 3 4.29 -33.26 -2.94
CA LEU A 3 5.58 -32.68 -2.47
C LEU A 3 5.74 -31.18 -2.85
N LEU A 4 4.65 -30.44 -3.11
CA LEU A 4 4.68 -29.02 -3.53
C LEU A 4 4.02 -28.04 -2.54
N LYS A 5 3.85 -28.43 -1.26
CA LYS A 5 3.16 -27.61 -0.25
C LYS A 5 3.96 -27.28 1.04
N ILE A 6 5.29 -27.47 1.08
CA ILE A 6 6.05 -27.36 2.36
C ILE A 6 7.15 -26.26 2.39
N ILE A 7 7.32 -25.38 1.39
CA ILE A 7 8.39 -24.35 1.43
C ILE A 7 7.90 -22.91 1.18
N HIS A 8 6.76 -22.52 1.75
CA HIS A 8 6.35 -21.11 1.77
C HIS A 8 6.05 -20.56 3.18
N CYS A 9 6.62 -21.19 4.19
CA CYS A 9 6.62 -20.68 5.55
C CYS A 9 8.07 -20.40 5.95
N THR A 10 8.54 -19.17 5.73
CA THR A 10 9.58 -18.49 6.53
C THR A 10 9.99 -17.18 5.84
N ILE A 11 10.06 -16.11 6.65
CA ILE A 11 10.67 -14.79 6.37
C ILE A 11 9.72 -13.75 5.75
N ASN A 12 8.91 -13.11 6.62
CA ASN A 12 8.63 -11.69 6.48
C ASN A 12 8.33 -11.04 7.85
N PRO A 13 9.34 -10.61 8.63
CA PRO A 13 9.12 -9.71 9.75
C PRO A 13 9.36 -8.26 9.31
N GLN A 14 8.70 -7.32 9.99
CA GLN A 14 8.84 -5.86 9.92
C GLN A 14 7.82 -5.12 9.03
N LYS A 15 6.63 -4.84 9.58
CA LYS A 15 6.01 -3.49 9.70
C LYS A 15 4.58 -3.60 10.24
N TYR A 16 4.45 -3.83 11.54
CA TYR A 16 3.28 -3.38 12.29
C TYR A 16 3.79 -2.47 13.41
N SER A 17 3.52 -1.17 13.26
CA SER A 17 3.75 -0.16 14.29
C SER A 17 2.72 -0.37 15.41
N PHE A 18 3.15 -1.05 16.46
CA PHE A 18 2.42 -1.21 17.71
C PHE A 18 2.43 0.12 18.47
N ILE A 19 1.26 0.74 18.64
CA ILE A 19 1.04 1.86 19.56
C ILE A 19 0.56 1.24 20.88
N PRO A 20 1.26 1.45 22.01
CA PRO A 20 0.85 0.89 23.29
C PRO A 20 -0.23 1.77 23.94
N VAL A 21 -1.47 1.29 24.00
CA VAL A 21 -2.50 1.89 24.85
C VAL A 21 -2.52 1.16 26.19
N ARG A 22 -1.61 1.59 27.07
CA ARG A 22 -1.78 1.49 28.53
C ARG A 22 -2.37 2.84 28.94
N ILE A 23 -3.65 2.85 29.31
CA ILE A 23 -4.32 3.69 30.33
C ILE A 23 -5.83 3.47 30.11
N CYS A 24 -6.47 2.93 31.15
CA CYS A 24 -7.90 2.88 31.50
C CYS A 24 -8.30 1.49 32.02
N LEU A 25 -7.57 1.04 33.06
CA LEU A 25 -8.16 0.22 34.11
C LEU A 25 -8.92 1.18 35.03
N GLY A 26 -10.24 1.19 34.90
CA GLY A 26 -11.12 1.95 35.79
C GLY A 26 -12.50 2.07 35.15
N TYR A 27 -13.49 1.46 35.79
CA TYR A 27 -14.91 1.41 35.39
C TYR A 27 -15.14 0.48 34.19
N MET A 28 -15.51 -0.79 34.36
CA MET A 28 -16.82 -1.23 34.86
C MET A 28 -16.72 -2.66 35.41
N ARG A 29 -16.83 -2.80 36.74
CA ARG A 29 -17.35 -4.01 37.39
C ARG A 29 -18.84 -3.78 37.66
N GLN A 30 -19.59 -4.89 37.72
CA GLN A 30 -21.05 -5.03 37.63
C GLN A 30 -21.55 -4.85 36.18
N ILE A 31 -21.92 -5.91 35.45
CA ILE A 31 -23.05 -6.80 35.76
C ILE A 31 -22.68 -8.29 35.60
N ARG A 32 -23.23 -9.04 36.54
CA ARG A 32 -23.10 -10.47 36.84
C ARG A 32 -23.75 -11.34 35.75
N LEU A 33 -23.10 -12.47 35.49
CA LEU A 33 -23.56 -13.63 34.73
C LEU A 33 -24.99 -14.06 35.14
N GLN A 34 -25.88 -14.16 34.15
CA GLN A 34 -26.88 -15.24 34.10
C GLN A 34 -26.94 -15.73 32.65
N THR A 35 -26.28 -16.86 32.42
CA THR A 35 -26.61 -17.79 31.34
C THR A 35 -27.99 -18.36 31.65
N THR A 36 -28.99 -18.06 30.84
CA THR A 36 -30.22 -18.86 30.78
C THR A 36 -30.25 -19.58 29.45
N ASP A 37 -30.31 -20.90 29.54
CA ASP A 37 -30.36 -21.85 28.45
C ASP A 37 -31.54 -21.56 27.50
N ILE A 38 -31.28 -21.54 26.20
CA ILE A 38 -32.30 -21.41 25.16
C ILE A 38 -32.67 -22.84 24.70
N PRO A 39 -33.91 -23.31 24.90
CA PRO A 39 -34.35 -24.61 24.38
C PRO A 39 -34.62 -24.54 22.87
N PRO A 40 -34.61 -25.69 22.15
CA PRO A 40 -34.69 -25.73 20.70
C PRO A 40 -36.11 -25.42 20.21
N LYS A 41 -36.21 -24.67 19.11
CA LYS A 41 -37.49 -24.32 18.48
C LYS A 41 -38.03 -25.49 17.66
N GLU A 42 -39.24 -25.93 18.00
CA GLU A 42 -40.10 -26.77 17.18
C GLU A 42 -40.81 -25.94 16.09
N ASN A 43 -41.08 -26.60 14.96
CA ASN A 43 -41.76 -26.05 13.78
C ASN A 43 -43.26 -25.86 14.04
N SER A 44 -43.80 -24.70 13.70
CA SER A 44 -45.23 -24.53 13.41
C SER A 44 -45.42 -23.57 12.25
N SER A 45 -45.87 -24.13 11.14
CA SER A 45 -46.44 -23.46 9.98
C SER A 45 -47.60 -22.56 10.39
N ASP A 46 -47.59 -21.31 9.95
CA ASP A 46 -48.80 -20.56 9.62
C ASP A 46 -48.49 -19.50 8.54
N ASP A 47 -49.12 -19.70 7.39
CA ASP A 47 -49.12 -18.84 6.21
C ASP A 47 -50.18 -17.74 6.40
N VAL A 48 -49.75 -16.49 6.53
CA VAL A 48 -50.59 -15.31 6.27
C VAL A 48 -49.76 -14.26 5.53
N SER A 49 -49.86 -14.34 4.20
CA SER A 49 -49.44 -13.28 3.27
C SER A 49 -50.21 -11.98 3.56
N THR A 50 -49.65 -11.14 4.43
CA THR A 50 -50.04 -9.73 4.55
C THR A 50 -48.99 -8.88 3.84
N LYS A 51 -49.39 -8.22 2.74
CA LYS A 51 -48.59 -7.22 2.03
C LYS A 51 -48.36 -5.99 2.92
N VAL A 52 -47.40 -6.08 3.83
CA VAL A 52 -46.86 -4.95 4.58
C VAL A 52 -45.87 -4.24 3.66
N LYS A 53 -46.18 -3.00 3.27
CA LYS A 53 -45.18 -2.12 2.64
C LYS A 53 -44.01 -2.00 3.62
N PRO A 54 -42.76 -2.33 3.26
CA PRO A 54 -41.67 -2.31 4.21
C PRO A 54 -41.44 -0.87 4.68
N THR A 55 -41.93 -0.59 5.88
CA THR A 55 -41.61 0.61 6.65
C THR A 55 -40.11 0.57 6.91
N LYS A 56 -39.36 1.50 6.31
CA LYS A 56 -38.01 1.90 6.71
C LYS A 56 -37.18 0.70 7.20
N GLN A 57 -36.97 -0.30 6.33
CA GLN A 57 -36.01 -1.38 6.60
C GLN A 57 -34.74 -0.71 7.14
N SER A 58 -34.30 -1.17 8.31
CA SER A 58 -33.24 -0.53 9.08
C SER A 58 -32.05 -0.28 8.16
N ASN A 59 -31.61 0.99 8.06
CA ASN A 59 -30.42 1.37 7.26
C ASN A 59 -29.19 0.49 7.57
N LEU A 60 -29.17 -0.17 8.73
CA LEU A 60 -28.13 -1.08 9.16
C LEU A 60 -28.13 -2.43 8.42
N MET A 61 -29.27 -2.89 7.90
CA MET A 61 -29.34 -4.18 7.20
C MET A 61 -28.55 -4.18 5.90
N GLU A 62 -28.22 -3.00 5.35
CA GLU A 62 -27.39 -2.87 4.15
C GLU A 62 -25.94 -3.34 4.35
N PHE A 63 -25.45 -3.34 5.61
CA PHE A 63 -24.11 -3.83 5.97
C PHE A 63 -23.99 -5.36 5.97
N PHE A 64 -25.10 -6.07 5.83
CA PHE A 64 -25.12 -7.53 5.77
C PHE A 64 -25.53 -7.98 4.37
N ASP A 65 -25.11 -9.17 3.97
CA ASP A 65 -25.57 -9.78 2.72
C ASP A 65 -27.02 -10.25 2.87
N THR A 66 -27.66 -10.56 1.75
CA THR A 66 -29.00 -11.17 1.77
C THR A 66 -28.98 -12.46 2.56
N THR A 67 -30.08 -12.76 3.25
CA THR A 67 -30.21 -13.95 4.09
C THR A 67 -29.92 -15.25 3.34
N GLU A 68 -30.16 -15.27 2.03
CA GLU A 68 -29.86 -16.42 1.15
C GLU A 68 -28.35 -16.64 0.99
N ASN A 69 -27.61 -15.57 0.70
CA ASN A 69 -26.16 -15.61 0.47
C ASN A 69 -25.34 -15.95 1.73
N LEU A 70 -25.91 -15.77 2.94
CA LEU A 70 -25.19 -16.03 4.20
C LEU A 70 -24.90 -17.52 4.43
N TYR A 71 -25.74 -18.40 3.88
CA TYR A 71 -25.61 -19.86 4.09
C TYR A 71 -24.89 -20.56 2.93
N GLU A 72 -24.57 -19.85 1.86
CA GLU A 72 -23.90 -20.41 0.69
C GLU A 72 -22.37 -20.38 0.84
N SER A 73 -21.74 -21.53 0.60
CA SER A 73 -20.27 -21.65 0.64
C SER A 73 -19.58 -20.99 -0.56
N LYS A 74 -20.31 -20.76 -1.66
CA LYS A 74 -19.76 -20.14 -2.88
C LYS A 74 -20.77 -19.20 -3.52
N ILE A 75 -20.57 -17.90 -3.31
CA ILE A 75 -21.41 -16.85 -3.88
C ILE A 75 -20.97 -16.56 -5.33
N ILE A 76 -21.92 -16.62 -6.26
CA ILE A 76 -21.70 -16.24 -7.66
C ILE A 76 -21.59 -14.71 -7.74
N HIS A 77 -20.49 -14.22 -8.31
CA HIS A 77 -20.25 -12.79 -8.47
C HIS A 77 -19.66 -12.48 -9.84
N GLY A 78 -19.89 -11.24 -10.31
CA GLY A 78 -19.44 -10.79 -11.62
C GLY A 78 -17.94 -10.49 -11.70
N ARG A 79 -17.51 -10.00 -12.86
CA ARG A 79 -16.18 -9.40 -13.03
C ARG A 79 -16.13 -7.97 -12.49
N TRP A 80 -14.93 -7.44 -12.33
CA TRP A 80 -14.70 -6.03 -12.03
C TRP A 80 -14.97 -5.14 -13.25
N TRP A 81 -15.11 -3.84 -13.00
CA TRP A 81 -15.29 -2.83 -14.04
C TRP A 81 -13.97 -2.53 -14.76
N TYR A 82 -13.96 -2.59 -16.09
CA TYR A 82 -12.79 -2.21 -16.89
C TYR A 82 -12.74 -0.69 -17.09
N ILE A 83 -11.51 -0.16 -17.21
CA ILE A 83 -11.26 1.27 -17.41
C ILE A 83 -11.99 1.79 -18.66
N ASP A 84 -11.96 1.03 -19.76
CA ASP A 84 -12.58 1.44 -21.03
C ASP A 84 -14.10 1.59 -20.93
N GLU A 85 -14.76 0.77 -20.11
CA GLU A 85 -16.21 0.86 -19.89
C GLU A 85 -16.58 2.07 -19.04
N LEU A 86 -15.73 2.38 -18.05
CA LEU A 86 -15.90 3.53 -17.17
C LEU A 86 -15.68 4.85 -17.92
N ARG A 87 -14.79 4.86 -18.93
CA ARG A 87 -14.58 6.02 -19.81
C ARG A 87 -15.83 6.41 -20.60
N LEU A 88 -16.71 5.45 -20.91
CA LEU A 88 -17.97 5.69 -21.61
C LEU A 88 -19.08 6.25 -20.70
N LYS A 89 -18.90 6.24 -19.37
CA LYS A 89 -19.91 6.68 -18.40
C LYS A 89 -19.75 8.16 -18.02
N SER A 90 -20.88 8.80 -17.71
CA SER A 90 -20.92 10.19 -17.22
C SER A 90 -20.29 10.31 -15.82
N ASN A 91 -19.81 11.50 -15.44
CA ASN A 91 -19.26 11.74 -14.09
C ASN A 91 -20.32 11.51 -12.98
N GLU A 92 -21.58 11.85 -13.24
CA GLU A 92 -22.68 11.61 -12.30
C GLU A 92 -22.90 10.11 -12.05
N ASP A 93 -22.85 9.29 -13.11
CA ASP A 93 -23.01 7.85 -12.98
C ASP A 93 -21.81 7.19 -12.31
N LEU A 94 -20.58 7.67 -12.58
CA LEU A 94 -19.39 7.22 -11.86
C LEU A 94 -19.49 7.53 -10.36
N HIS A 95 -20.00 8.71 -10.00
CA HIS A 95 -20.21 9.09 -8.60
C HIS A 95 -21.26 8.19 -7.93
N LYS A 96 -22.38 7.90 -8.59
CA LYS A 96 -23.38 6.94 -8.07
C LYS A 96 -22.79 5.53 -7.93
N LEU A 97 -22.06 5.07 -8.95
CA LEU A 97 -21.41 3.77 -8.96
C LEU A 97 -20.40 3.63 -7.82
N TRP A 98 -19.62 4.68 -7.53
CA TRP A 98 -18.70 4.71 -6.40
C TRP A 98 -19.40 4.39 -5.09
N TYR A 99 -20.58 4.97 -4.83
CA TYR A 99 -21.35 4.67 -3.61
C TYR A 99 -21.93 3.26 -3.61
N VAL A 100 -22.35 2.73 -4.75
CA VAL A 100 -22.80 1.32 -4.83
C VAL A 100 -21.65 0.38 -4.44
N LEU A 101 -20.45 0.61 -5.00
CA LEU A 101 -19.25 -0.17 -4.67
C LEU A 101 -18.78 0.04 -3.23
N LEU A 102 -18.92 1.25 -2.68
CA LEU A 102 -18.53 1.54 -1.31
C LEU A 102 -19.40 0.80 -0.30
N LYS A 103 -20.72 0.72 -0.54
CA LYS A 103 -21.65 -0.03 0.32
C LYS A 103 -21.35 -1.52 0.28
N GLU A 104 -21.06 -2.02 -0.92
CA GLU A 104 -20.64 -3.38 -1.14
C GLU A 104 -19.31 -3.70 -0.42
N ARG A 105 -18.29 -2.85 -0.56
CA ARG A 105 -17.02 -2.98 0.16
C ARG A 105 -17.22 -3.01 1.68
N ASN A 106 -18.05 -2.11 2.21
CA ASN A 106 -18.33 -2.05 3.64
C ASN A 106 -19.01 -3.34 4.14
N ARG A 107 -19.96 -3.90 3.37
CA ARG A 107 -20.60 -5.19 3.67
C ARG A 107 -19.60 -6.35 3.67
N LEU A 108 -18.65 -6.36 2.73
CA LEU A 108 -17.66 -7.43 2.67
C LEU A 108 -16.67 -7.35 3.82
N LEU A 109 -16.27 -6.14 4.23
CA LEU A 109 -15.37 -5.95 5.37
C LEU A 109 -16.03 -6.32 6.71
N THR A 110 -17.32 -6.03 6.89
CA THR A 110 -18.05 -6.50 8.09
C THR A 110 -18.14 -8.01 8.13
N MET A 111 -18.43 -8.64 6.98
CA MET A 111 -18.47 -10.09 6.86
C MET A 111 -17.08 -10.70 7.10
N GLU A 112 -16.02 -10.20 6.47
CA GLU A 112 -14.64 -10.68 6.67
C GLU A 112 -14.24 -10.66 8.15
N GLU A 113 -14.54 -9.58 8.86
CA GLU A 113 -14.23 -9.46 10.29
C GLU A 113 -15.04 -10.46 11.13
N GLU A 114 -16.31 -10.70 10.79
CA GLU A 114 -17.14 -11.69 11.48
C GLU A 114 -16.63 -13.13 11.25
N TYR A 115 -16.28 -13.49 10.02
CA TYR A 115 -15.67 -14.81 9.72
C TYR A 115 -14.34 -14.96 10.44
N ARG A 116 -13.53 -13.89 10.51
CA ARG A 116 -12.28 -13.89 11.29
C ARG A 116 -12.56 -14.11 12.78
N HIS A 117 -13.58 -13.46 13.34
CA HIS A 117 -13.99 -13.63 14.73
C HIS A 117 -14.51 -15.04 15.02
N GLN A 118 -15.29 -15.61 14.10
CA GLN A 118 -15.77 -16.99 14.16
C GLN A 118 -14.69 -18.03 13.83
N HIS A 119 -13.50 -17.60 13.40
CA HIS A 119 -12.39 -18.46 12.94
C HIS A 119 -12.77 -19.35 11.75
N GLU A 120 -13.68 -18.88 10.90
CA GLU A 120 -14.13 -19.54 9.68
C GLU A 120 -13.46 -18.96 8.44
N LEU A 121 -13.45 -19.73 7.35
CA LEU A 121 -12.93 -19.27 6.07
C LEU A 121 -13.96 -18.41 5.35
N PHE A 122 -13.52 -17.27 4.84
CA PHE A 122 -14.39 -16.38 4.07
C PHE A 122 -14.82 -17.03 2.75
N PRO A 123 -16.13 -17.08 2.41
CA PRO A 123 -16.64 -17.82 1.25
C PRO A 123 -16.07 -17.41 -0.11
N SER A 124 -15.79 -16.11 -0.32
CA SER A 124 -15.32 -15.59 -1.61
C SER A 124 -14.44 -14.33 -1.50
N PRO A 125 -13.18 -14.45 -1.07
CA PRO A 125 -12.29 -13.28 -0.86
C PRO A 125 -12.03 -12.50 -2.15
N GLU A 126 -12.11 -13.17 -3.30
CA GLU A 126 -11.99 -12.55 -4.63
C GLU A 126 -12.98 -11.38 -4.84
N ARG A 127 -14.14 -11.39 -4.18
CA ARG A 127 -15.15 -10.32 -4.30
C ARG A 127 -14.59 -9.00 -3.78
N ILE A 128 -13.79 -9.03 -2.71
CA ILE A 128 -13.14 -7.84 -2.14
C ILE A 128 -12.16 -7.27 -3.16
N ASP A 129 -11.27 -8.10 -3.68
CA ASP A 129 -10.27 -7.69 -4.68
C ASP A 129 -10.93 -7.07 -5.92
N LYS A 130 -12.01 -7.68 -6.43
CA LYS A 130 -12.76 -7.19 -7.59
C LYS A 130 -13.41 -5.83 -7.36
N VAL A 131 -13.94 -5.60 -6.16
CA VAL A 131 -14.52 -4.30 -5.76
C VAL A 131 -13.41 -3.26 -5.63
N GLU A 132 -12.29 -3.60 -4.99
CA GLU A 132 -11.16 -2.68 -4.84
C GLU A 132 -10.54 -2.29 -6.19
N GLU A 133 -10.40 -3.24 -7.11
CA GLU A 133 -9.91 -2.96 -8.46
C GLU A 133 -10.87 -2.05 -9.23
N SER A 134 -12.18 -2.30 -9.12
CA SER A 134 -13.19 -1.43 -9.73
C SER A 134 -13.13 0.00 -9.17
N MET A 135 -12.96 0.15 -7.85
CA MET A 135 -12.80 1.47 -7.22
C MET A 135 -11.51 2.16 -7.68
N ARG A 136 -10.39 1.44 -7.79
CA ARG A 136 -9.13 1.98 -8.31
C ARG A 136 -9.27 2.45 -9.75
N ASN A 137 -9.96 1.69 -10.59
CA ASN A 137 -10.22 2.03 -11.98
C ASN A 137 -11.08 3.29 -12.11
N ILE A 138 -12.13 3.43 -11.30
CA ILE A 138 -12.95 4.67 -11.26
C ILE A 138 -12.08 5.87 -10.91
N LEU A 139 -11.23 5.76 -9.87
CA LEU A 139 -10.33 6.85 -9.48
C LEU A 139 -9.32 7.19 -10.58
N SER A 140 -8.82 6.20 -11.33
CA SER A 140 -7.94 6.43 -12.48
C SER A 140 -8.64 7.24 -13.57
N VAL A 141 -9.86 6.84 -13.96
CA VAL A 141 -10.64 7.55 -14.99
C VAL A 141 -10.96 8.98 -14.58
N VAL A 142 -11.35 9.19 -13.31
CA VAL A 142 -11.61 10.54 -12.79
C VAL A 142 -10.33 11.38 -12.80
N ARG A 143 -9.19 10.83 -12.34
CA ARG A 143 -7.90 11.51 -12.39
C ARG A 143 -7.48 11.86 -13.82
N GLU A 144 -7.66 10.94 -14.77
CA GLU A 144 -7.37 11.17 -16.20
C GLU A 144 -8.19 12.35 -16.74
N ARG A 145 -9.48 12.41 -16.42
CA ARG A 145 -10.38 13.50 -16.81
C ARG A 145 -9.96 14.84 -16.19
N ASP A 146 -9.70 14.85 -14.88
CA ASP A 146 -9.27 16.05 -14.17
C ASP A 146 -7.92 16.57 -14.70
N MET A 147 -6.98 15.65 -14.97
CA MET A 147 -5.68 15.99 -15.56
C MET A 147 -5.85 16.60 -16.95
N ALA A 148 -6.68 16.01 -17.82
CA ALA A 148 -6.95 16.53 -19.16
C ALA A 148 -7.59 17.93 -19.12
N TYR A 149 -8.58 18.12 -18.24
CA TYR A 149 -9.24 19.41 -18.03
C TYR A 149 -8.24 20.49 -17.56
N ASN A 150 -7.47 20.21 -16.50
CA ASN A 150 -6.50 21.17 -15.97
C ASN A 150 -5.38 21.50 -16.96
N LEU A 151 -4.96 20.53 -17.77
CA LEU A 151 -3.97 20.76 -18.83
C LEU A 151 -4.48 21.70 -19.92
N LEU A 152 -5.76 21.62 -20.27
CA LEU A 152 -6.37 22.53 -21.25
C LEU A 152 -6.56 23.94 -20.68
N GLU A 153 -6.99 24.07 -19.43
CA GLU A 153 -7.27 25.38 -18.83
C GLU A 153 -6.03 26.11 -18.35
N THR A 154 -5.15 25.42 -17.61
CA THR A 154 -3.99 26.03 -16.93
C THR A 154 -2.65 25.64 -17.57
N GLY A 155 -2.62 24.62 -18.43
CA GLY A 155 -1.38 24.03 -18.93
C GLY A 155 -0.64 23.17 -17.90
N LYS A 156 -1.28 22.84 -16.77
CA LYS A 156 -0.70 22.05 -15.66
C LYS A 156 -1.64 20.90 -15.32
N THR A 157 -1.11 19.83 -14.73
CA THR A 157 -1.89 18.61 -14.44
C THR A 157 -2.91 18.74 -13.31
N GLY A 158 -2.93 19.86 -12.57
CA GLY A 158 -3.80 20.04 -11.39
C GLY A 158 -3.33 19.32 -10.13
N GLU A 159 -2.59 18.22 -10.27
CA GLU A 159 -1.97 17.53 -9.14
C GLU A 159 -0.82 18.34 -8.51
N GLN A 160 -0.65 18.19 -7.20
CA GLN A 160 0.45 18.82 -6.48
C GLN A 160 1.79 18.23 -6.90
N THR A 161 2.57 19.00 -7.66
CA THR A 161 3.91 18.59 -8.08
C THR A 161 4.87 18.59 -6.88
N PRO A 162 5.52 17.46 -6.54
CA PRO A 162 6.51 17.43 -5.48
C PRO A 162 7.72 18.30 -5.85
N GLN A 163 8.21 19.09 -4.90
CA GLN A 163 9.39 19.93 -5.07
C GLN A 163 10.61 19.24 -4.48
N ILE A 164 11.75 19.30 -5.18
CA ILE A 164 13.01 18.81 -4.62
C ILE A 164 13.48 19.83 -3.58
N ARG A 165 13.71 19.36 -2.34
CA ARG A 165 14.28 20.16 -1.25
C ARG A 165 15.36 19.43 -0.50
N GLU A 166 16.36 20.18 -0.06
CA GLU A 166 17.34 19.68 0.88
C GLU A 166 16.75 19.59 2.29
N THR A 167 16.96 18.45 2.93
CA THR A 167 16.63 18.23 4.34
C THR A 167 17.69 18.90 5.22
N SER A 168 17.44 19.05 6.53
CA SER A 168 18.45 19.50 7.51
C SER A 168 19.77 18.70 7.47
N PHE A 169 19.75 17.44 7.04
CA PHE A 169 20.94 16.60 6.84
C PHE A 169 21.64 16.82 5.48
N GLY A 170 21.13 17.75 4.66
CA GLY A 170 21.59 18.05 3.30
C GLY A 170 21.14 17.04 2.23
N LEU A 171 20.28 16.08 2.57
CA LEU A 171 19.75 15.09 1.62
C LEU A 171 18.65 15.69 0.75
N LEU A 172 18.72 15.50 -0.57
CA LEU A 172 17.66 15.88 -1.50
C LEU A 172 16.48 14.92 -1.33
N ARG A 173 15.31 15.46 -1.00
CA ARG A 173 14.06 14.71 -0.87
C ARG A 173 12.94 15.42 -1.63
N TYR A 174 12.01 14.63 -2.14
CA TYR A 174 10.76 15.12 -2.69
C TYR A 174 9.84 15.60 -1.56
N TYR A 175 9.59 16.91 -1.52
CA TYR A 175 8.67 17.55 -0.60
C TYR A 175 7.34 17.82 -1.30
N LYS A 176 6.26 17.22 -0.80
CA LYS A 176 4.89 17.53 -1.24
C LYS A 176 4.41 18.78 -0.48
N PRO A 177 4.16 19.92 -1.17
CA PRO A 177 3.64 21.12 -0.52
C PRO A 177 2.29 20.81 0.12
N LYS A 178 2.02 21.40 1.29
CA LYS A 178 0.74 21.26 1.99
C LYS A 178 0.13 22.63 2.18
N GLU A 179 -1.19 22.71 2.07
CA GLU A 179 -1.95 23.91 2.38
C GLU A 179 -1.84 24.23 3.88
N ARG A 180 -1.67 25.51 4.18
CA ARG A 180 -1.48 26.01 5.54
C ARG A 180 -2.10 27.39 5.66
N ILE A 181 -2.65 27.69 6.84
CA ILE A 181 -3.24 28.99 7.15
C ILE A 181 -2.15 30.08 7.15
N VAL A 182 -1.00 29.78 7.74
CA VAL A 182 0.13 30.71 7.82
C VAL A 182 1.11 30.50 6.66
N PRO A 183 1.62 31.59 6.05
CA PRO A 183 2.67 31.50 5.04
C PRO A 183 3.91 30.74 5.53
N PHE A 184 4.60 30.05 4.61
CA PHE A 184 5.71 29.15 4.93
C PHE A 184 6.84 29.83 5.73
N TYR A 185 7.08 31.13 5.51
CA TYR A 185 8.13 31.89 6.19
C TYR A 185 7.80 32.23 7.65
N LYS A 186 6.51 32.27 8.03
CA LYS A 186 6.08 32.47 9.43
C LYS A 186 5.87 31.16 10.19
N ASN A 187 5.83 30.03 9.48
CA ASN A 187 5.56 28.74 10.09
C ASN A 187 6.81 28.17 10.78
N ARG A 188 6.83 28.15 12.11
CA ARG A 188 7.94 27.61 12.91
C ARG A 188 8.28 26.16 12.56
N TYR A 189 7.28 25.28 12.44
CA TYR A 189 7.49 23.88 12.10
C TYR A 189 8.11 23.70 10.71
N TYR A 190 7.62 24.47 9.73
CA TYR A 190 8.17 24.46 8.38
C TYR A 190 9.63 24.96 8.37
N GLN A 191 9.92 26.07 9.06
CA GLN A 191 11.28 26.61 9.15
C GLN A 191 12.24 25.66 9.88
N LEU A 192 11.75 24.89 10.85
CA LEU A 192 12.57 23.89 11.52
C LEU A 192 13.02 22.75 10.59
N LEU A 193 12.12 22.25 9.73
CA LEU A 193 12.39 21.11 8.85
C LEU A 193 13.00 21.49 7.51
N TRP A 194 12.56 22.61 6.94
CA TRP A 194 12.83 23.01 5.55
C TRP A 194 13.34 24.44 5.43
N GLY A 195 13.60 25.12 6.56
CA GLY A 195 14.19 26.44 6.56
C GLY A 195 15.59 26.43 5.95
N LYS A 196 15.98 27.56 5.36
CA LYS A 196 17.30 27.75 4.74
C LYS A 196 18.39 27.82 5.82
N ARG A 197 18.74 26.69 6.42
CA ARG A 197 19.94 26.59 7.26
C ARG A 197 21.15 26.41 6.35
N LYS A 198 22.27 27.04 6.67
CA LYS A 198 23.53 26.75 5.97
C LYS A 198 23.84 25.27 6.18
N ALA A 199 24.14 24.55 5.11
CA ALA A 199 24.61 23.17 5.22
C ALA A 199 25.86 23.16 6.10
N GLU A 200 25.74 22.58 7.29
CA GLU A 200 26.80 22.62 8.28
C GLU A 200 27.96 21.75 7.83
N ALA A 201 29.20 22.05 8.25
CA ALA A 201 30.38 21.33 7.77
C ALA A 201 30.26 19.81 7.97
N TRP A 202 29.64 19.35 9.06
CA TRP A 202 29.40 17.92 9.31
C TRP A 202 28.50 17.25 8.27
N THR A 203 27.63 18.01 7.58
CA THR A 203 26.70 17.45 6.60
C THR A 203 27.47 16.82 5.43
N SER A 204 28.65 17.34 5.10
CA SER A 204 29.55 16.74 4.11
C SER A 204 30.07 15.36 4.52
N ILE A 205 30.46 15.20 5.80
CA ILE A 205 30.95 13.93 6.37
C ILE A 205 29.80 12.93 6.41
N PHE A 206 28.63 13.37 6.85
CA PHE A 206 27.42 12.55 6.86
C PHE A 206 27.03 12.10 5.45
N LYS A 207 26.96 13.01 4.47
CA LYS A 207 26.67 12.71 3.07
C LYS A 207 27.65 11.69 2.52
N ARG A 208 28.95 11.87 2.78
CA ARG A 208 29.98 10.92 2.35
C ARG A 208 29.75 9.52 2.95
N ARG A 209 29.59 9.42 4.27
CA ARG A 209 29.32 8.12 4.93
C ARG A 209 28.02 7.49 4.48
N TYR A 210 27.00 8.30 4.25
CA TYR A 210 25.71 7.84 3.74
C TYR A 210 25.85 7.27 2.33
N ASN A 211 26.59 7.94 1.44
CA ASN A 211 26.87 7.43 0.10
C ASN A 211 27.70 6.15 0.14
N GLU A 212 28.75 6.10 0.96
CA GLU A 212 29.56 4.88 1.17
C GLU A 212 28.67 3.72 1.67
N PHE A 213 27.72 4.00 2.56
CA PHE A 213 26.74 3.02 3.03
C PHE A 213 25.78 2.55 1.92
N GLN A 214 25.23 3.46 1.11
CA GLN A 214 24.37 3.10 -0.02
C GLN A 214 25.12 2.25 -1.05
N GLU A 215 26.32 2.69 -1.45
CA GLU A 215 27.19 1.92 -2.36
C GLU A 215 27.51 0.53 -1.80
N HIS A 216 27.75 0.42 -0.49
CA HIS A 216 27.99 -0.86 0.15
C HIS A 216 26.76 -1.78 0.11
N GLN A 217 25.55 -1.25 0.35
CA GLN A 217 24.31 -2.03 0.25
C GLN A 217 24.09 -2.50 -1.20
N GLU A 218 24.20 -1.61 -2.18
CA GLU A 218 24.11 -1.95 -3.61
C GLU A 218 25.14 -3.02 -4.00
N HIS A 219 26.37 -2.92 -3.48
CA HIS A 219 27.40 -3.92 -3.73
C HIS A 219 27.08 -5.28 -3.09
N GLN A 220 26.57 -5.30 -1.86
CA GLN A 220 26.12 -6.53 -1.22
C GLN A 220 24.99 -7.19 -2.00
N GLU A 221 24.00 -6.42 -2.44
CA GLU A 221 22.86 -6.90 -3.22
C GLU A 221 23.29 -7.46 -4.56
N THR A 222 24.09 -6.72 -5.33
CA THR A 222 24.62 -7.20 -6.61
C THR A 222 25.44 -8.48 -6.43
N ASN A 223 26.22 -8.60 -5.36
CA ASN A 223 26.95 -9.83 -5.06
C ASN A 223 26.03 -10.98 -4.65
N ARG A 224 24.94 -10.73 -3.91
CA ARG A 224 23.93 -11.75 -3.60
C ARG A 224 23.30 -12.28 -4.89
N ILE A 225 22.90 -11.38 -5.81
CA ILE A 225 22.31 -11.78 -7.10
C ILE A 225 23.35 -12.57 -7.92
N ARG A 226 24.60 -12.08 -8.03
CA ARG A 226 25.67 -12.81 -8.72
C ARG A 226 25.86 -14.22 -8.17
N LYS A 227 25.82 -14.41 -6.84
CA LYS A 227 25.91 -15.74 -6.21
C LYS A 227 24.70 -16.61 -6.56
N ILE A 228 23.48 -16.06 -6.53
CA ILE A 228 22.27 -16.78 -6.91
C ILE A 228 22.36 -17.22 -8.38
N VAL A 229 22.71 -16.31 -9.28
CA VAL A 229 22.87 -16.58 -10.72
C VAL A 229 23.94 -17.64 -10.94
N ALA A 230 25.10 -17.54 -10.27
CA ALA A 230 26.14 -18.57 -10.34
C ALA A 230 25.64 -19.96 -9.90
N ASN A 231 24.88 -20.03 -8.81
CA ASN A 231 24.26 -21.29 -8.35
C ASN A 231 23.24 -21.84 -9.36
N VAL A 232 22.45 -20.96 -10.01
CA VAL A 232 21.48 -21.35 -11.05
C VAL A 232 22.20 -21.90 -12.28
N ILE A 233 23.27 -21.25 -12.75
CA ILE A 233 24.08 -21.71 -13.89
C ILE A 233 24.75 -23.04 -13.58
N GLN A 234 25.25 -23.20 -12.35
CA GLN A 234 25.82 -24.47 -11.89
C GLN A 234 24.79 -25.60 -11.95
N LYS A 235 23.52 -25.32 -11.58
CA LYS A 235 22.42 -26.30 -11.63
C LYS A 235 21.91 -26.54 -13.06
N TYR A 236 21.96 -25.53 -13.92
CA TYR A 236 21.45 -25.56 -15.29
C TYR A 236 22.51 -25.04 -16.29
N PRO A 237 23.48 -25.89 -16.69
CA PRO A 237 24.61 -25.46 -17.51
C PRO A 237 24.25 -24.92 -18.91
N HIS A 238 23.09 -25.30 -19.46
CA HIS A 238 22.61 -24.79 -20.75
C HIS A 238 22.28 -23.29 -20.72
N LEU A 239 21.99 -22.72 -19.54
CA LEU A 239 21.72 -21.29 -19.36
C LEU A 239 22.99 -20.44 -19.28
N ARG A 240 24.17 -21.03 -19.42
CA ARG A 240 25.46 -20.31 -19.36
C ARG A 240 25.65 -19.29 -20.48
N ASN A 241 24.95 -19.44 -21.60
CA ASN A 241 24.98 -18.44 -22.68
C ASN A 241 23.98 -17.30 -22.42
N GLU A 242 23.10 -17.45 -21.43
CA GLU A 242 22.01 -16.53 -21.10
C GLU A 242 22.19 -15.89 -19.70
N GLU A 243 23.39 -15.91 -19.11
CA GLU A 243 23.63 -15.40 -17.74
C GLU A 243 23.16 -13.94 -17.57
N GLY A 244 23.35 -13.11 -18.60
CA GLY A 244 22.90 -11.72 -18.61
C GLY A 244 21.37 -11.60 -18.55
N ARG A 245 20.66 -12.48 -19.25
CA ARG A 245 19.19 -12.55 -19.25
C ARG A 245 18.66 -13.02 -17.91
N VAL A 246 19.27 -14.08 -17.35
CA VAL A 246 18.93 -14.59 -16.02
C VAL A 246 19.14 -13.49 -14.97
N MET A 247 20.25 -12.77 -15.02
CA MET A 247 20.53 -11.65 -14.14
C MET A 247 19.48 -10.53 -14.26
N GLU A 248 19.02 -10.22 -15.48
CA GLU A 248 18.00 -9.19 -15.73
C GLU A 248 16.62 -9.61 -15.23
N ASP A 249 16.21 -10.85 -15.48
CA ASP A 249 14.97 -11.44 -14.93
C ASP A 249 14.94 -11.39 -13.40
N TYR A 250 16.06 -11.73 -12.74
CA TYR A 250 16.19 -11.60 -11.29
C TYR A 250 16.15 -10.15 -10.82
N LYS A 251 16.63 -9.19 -11.62
CA LYS A 251 16.52 -7.77 -11.26
C LYS A 251 15.08 -7.26 -11.37
N GLN A 252 14.36 -7.68 -12.40
CA GLN A 252 12.98 -7.27 -12.66
C GLN A 252 11.98 -7.89 -11.68
N ARG A 253 12.10 -9.20 -11.39
CA ARG A 253 11.15 -9.92 -10.52
C ARG A 253 11.16 -9.46 -9.06
N TYR A 254 12.26 -8.88 -8.60
CA TYR A 254 12.43 -8.44 -7.22
C TYR A 254 12.45 -6.91 -7.07
N ASP A 255 11.99 -6.17 -8.09
CA ASP A 255 11.84 -4.69 -8.11
C ASP A 255 13.01 -3.95 -7.44
N PHE A 256 14.23 -4.21 -7.92
CA PHE A 256 15.38 -3.39 -7.54
C PHE A 256 15.32 -2.06 -8.30
N GLU A 257 14.42 -1.16 -7.89
CA GLU A 257 14.44 0.23 -8.35
C GLU A 257 15.84 0.80 -8.10
N HIS A 258 16.54 1.11 -9.20
CA HIS A 258 17.85 1.72 -9.12
C HIS A 258 17.70 3.08 -8.46
N TYR A 259 18.22 3.25 -7.24
CA TYR A 259 18.52 4.57 -6.72
C TYR A 259 19.59 5.19 -7.62
N SER A 260 19.14 5.84 -8.68
CA SER A 260 19.98 6.59 -9.58
C SER A 260 20.46 7.83 -8.85
N ILE A 261 21.52 7.71 -8.05
CA ILE A 261 22.23 8.88 -7.53
C ILE A 261 22.81 9.60 -8.76
N PRO A 262 22.50 10.89 -9.00
CA PRO A 262 23.08 11.60 -10.13
C PRO A 262 24.61 11.58 -9.99
N LYS A 263 25.29 10.93 -10.94
CA LYS A 263 26.75 10.92 -11.08
C LYS A 263 27.22 12.33 -11.44
N ARG A 264 27.30 13.25 -10.47
CA ARG A 264 28.12 14.46 -10.58
C ARG A 264 29.07 14.60 -9.39
N LEU A 265 30.31 14.22 -9.71
CA LEU A 265 31.58 14.80 -9.31
C LEU A 265 32.01 14.68 -7.84
N ALA A 266 32.75 13.60 -7.58
CA ALA A 266 33.97 13.69 -6.77
C ALA A 266 35.08 12.91 -7.49
N ARG A 267 35.64 13.48 -8.57
CA ARG A 267 36.99 13.05 -8.98
C ARG A 267 37.90 13.43 -7.82
N ARG A 268 38.44 12.44 -7.09
CA ARG A 268 39.47 12.68 -6.07
C ARG A 268 40.60 13.47 -6.74
N PRO A 269 41.02 14.64 -6.22
CA PRO A 269 42.32 15.18 -6.63
C PRO A 269 43.38 14.18 -6.18
N LYS A 270 44.21 13.71 -7.11
CA LYS A 270 45.40 12.92 -6.78
C LYS A 270 46.33 13.82 -5.97
N LEU A 271 46.41 13.62 -4.66
CA LEU A 271 47.43 14.27 -3.84
C LEU A 271 48.79 13.77 -4.35
N ARG A 272 49.60 14.65 -4.95
CA ARG A 272 51.02 14.35 -5.19
C ARG A 272 51.69 14.27 -3.83
N ALA A 273 52.26 13.11 -3.50
CA ALA A 273 53.09 12.96 -2.32
C ALA A 273 54.32 13.85 -2.48
N HIS A 274 54.41 14.92 -1.69
CA HIS A 274 55.69 15.59 -1.45
C HIS A 274 56.50 14.72 -0.50
N GLN A 275 57.62 14.19 -0.97
CA GLN A 275 58.65 13.59 -0.11
C GLN A 275 59.35 14.72 0.65
N THR A 276 59.06 14.87 1.94
CA THR A 276 59.89 15.67 2.84
C THR A 276 61.10 14.82 3.25
N VAL A 277 62.24 15.07 2.63
CA VAL A 277 63.55 14.59 3.09
C VAL A 277 63.95 15.48 4.26
N TRP A 278 64.05 14.89 5.45
CA TRP A 278 64.65 15.54 6.62
C TRP A 278 66.17 15.32 6.53
N ASN A 279 66.92 16.42 6.41
CA ASN A 279 68.36 16.49 6.70
C ASN A 279 68.56 17.40 7.90
#